data_AF-A0A520ZWQ2-F1
#
_entry.id   AF-A0A520ZWQ2-F1
#
_cell.length_a   1.000
_cell.length_b   1.000
_cell.length_c   1.000
_cell.angle_alpha   90.00
_cell.angle_beta   90.00
_cell.angle_gamma   90.00
#
_symmetry.space_group_name_H-M   'P 1'
#
loop_
_entity.id
_entity.type
_entity.pdbx_description
1 polymer ?
#
loop_
_entity_poly.entity_id
_entity_poly.type
_entity_poly.pdbx_seq_one_letter_code
_entity_poly.pdbx_strand_id
1 'polypeptide(L)'
;MIECQNLPELPDNSLFRLASDTARGFQVFKEKLLKSGLQPLTVKGQVTGPVTAGMGIKDERGAALVYDDNLWDMLVKLLAGKARWQVEQLRQFSDYAAPIIFIDEPGIVSFGSTAFAGISRELVVDGVSELIVSIKEAGGLSGIHICANGDWEPALKSATDIISFDAYSFFDNFVLYRKQLISYLRRGGVLAWGIVPTSPPDTVENERLDTLYERWLMQLEILCSFGFSEREILHQTLIAPACGTGSLTPELALKVLTMTSNLADFIKKEFSL
;
A
#
# COMPACT_ATOMS: atom_id res chain seq x y z
N MET A 1 -20.51 -14.48 -15.99
CA MET A 1 -19.39 -14.87 -15.10
C MET A 1 -18.15 -14.97 -15.96
N ILE A 2 -17.10 -14.20 -15.64
CA ILE A 2 -15.84 -14.24 -16.40
C ILE A 2 -15.13 -15.54 -15.97
N GLU A 3 -15.13 -16.56 -16.83
CA GLU A 3 -14.48 -17.86 -16.59
C GLU A 3 -13.00 -17.74 -16.18
N CYS A 4 -12.35 -16.61 -16.52
CA CYS A 4 -10.95 -16.35 -16.19
C CYS A 4 -10.67 -16.25 -14.67
N GLN A 5 -11.64 -15.90 -13.82
CA GLN A 5 -11.39 -15.76 -12.37
C GLN A 5 -11.12 -17.10 -11.67
N ASN A 6 -11.62 -18.22 -12.24
CA ASN A 6 -11.48 -19.56 -11.65
C ASN A 6 -10.35 -20.38 -12.29
N LEU A 7 -9.54 -19.79 -13.17
CA LEU A 7 -8.39 -20.48 -13.74
C LEU A 7 -7.34 -20.77 -12.63
N PRO A 8 -6.57 -21.86 -12.72
CA PRO A 8 -5.46 -22.12 -11.79
C PRO A 8 -4.37 -21.03 -11.84
N GLU A 9 -4.13 -20.48 -13.03
CA GLU A 9 -3.19 -19.38 -13.29
C GLU A 9 -3.76 -18.52 -14.44
N LEU A 10 -3.60 -17.19 -14.36
CA LEU A 10 -4.05 -16.29 -15.43
C LEU A 10 -3.02 -16.27 -16.55
N PRO A 11 -3.44 -16.41 -17.82
CA PRO A 11 -2.50 -16.35 -18.93
C PRO A 11 -1.93 -14.94 -19.12
N ASP A 12 -0.75 -14.83 -19.72
CA ASP A 12 -0.09 -13.55 -20.02
C ASP A 12 -0.91 -12.62 -20.93
N ASN A 13 -1.86 -13.15 -21.71
CA ASN A 13 -2.78 -12.37 -22.54
C ASN A 13 -4.15 -12.12 -21.88
N SER A 14 -4.26 -12.38 -20.58
CA SER A 14 -5.46 -12.12 -19.79
C SER A 14 -5.93 -10.67 -19.89
N LEU A 15 -7.26 -10.46 -19.82
CA LEU A 15 -7.88 -9.13 -19.70
C LEU A 15 -7.37 -8.35 -18.48
N PHE A 16 -6.85 -9.06 -17.47
CA PHE A 16 -6.29 -8.48 -16.26
C PHE A 16 -4.82 -8.06 -16.39
N ARG A 17 -4.16 -8.32 -17.53
CA ARG A 17 -2.76 -7.91 -17.73
C ARG A 17 -2.58 -6.40 -17.52
N LEU A 18 -1.45 -6.03 -16.93
CA LEU A 18 -0.91 -4.67 -16.99
C LEU A 18 -0.22 -4.46 -18.35
N ALA A 19 -0.98 -3.95 -19.32
CA ALA A 19 -0.52 -3.73 -20.69
C ALA A 19 0.53 -2.61 -20.77
N SER A 20 1.43 -2.69 -21.75
CA SER A 20 2.56 -1.77 -21.88
C SER A 20 2.18 -0.33 -22.21
N ASP A 21 1.00 -0.12 -22.79
CA ASP A 21 0.44 1.20 -23.12
C ASP A 21 -0.04 1.97 -21.88
N THR A 22 -0.46 1.25 -20.84
CA THR A 22 -1.05 1.80 -19.61
C THR A 22 -0.18 1.60 -18.38
N ALA A 23 0.72 0.61 -18.39
CA ALA A 23 1.55 0.22 -17.26
C ALA A 23 2.99 -0.10 -17.66
N ARG A 24 3.58 0.73 -18.54
CA ARG A 24 4.98 0.58 -19.01
C ARG A 24 5.98 0.42 -17.86
N GLY A 25 5.77 1.13 -16.75
CA GLY A 25 6.61 1.06 -15.56
C GLY A 25 6.72 -0.37 -14.99
N PHE A 26 5.63 -1.14 -14.99
CA PHE A 26 5.63 -2.52 -14.51
C PHE A 26 6.51 -3.43 -15.37
N GLN A 27 6.47 -3.25 -16.70
CA GLN A 27 7.31 -4.02 -17.62
C GLN A 27 8.78 -3.65 -17.44
N VAL A 28 9.10 -2.36 -17.35
CA VAL A 28 10.46 -1.88 -17.05
C VAL A 28 10.96 -2.44 -15.71
N PHE A 29 10.10 -2.48 -14.69
CA PHE A 29 10.42 -3.06 -13.38
C PHE A 29 10.79 -4.54 -13.48
N LYS A 30 9.95 -5.36 -14.12
CA LYS A 30 10.24 -6.78 -14.36
C LYS A 30 11.54 -6.99 -15.14
N GLU A 31 11.74 -6.25 -16.23
CA GLU A 31 12.96 -6.33 -17.02
C GLU A 31 14.21 -5.97 -16.21
N LYS A 32 14.11 -4.96 -15.34
CA LYS A 32 15.21 -4.55 -14.47
C LYS A 32 15.52 -5.63 -13.43
N LEU A 33 14.52 -6.24 -12.81
CA LEU A 33 14.72 -7.37 -11.89
C LEU A 33 15.47 -8.51 -12.60
N LEU A 34 14.98 -8.95 -13.77
CA LEU A 34 15.61 -10.00 -14.57
C LEU A 34 17.08 -9.70 -14.93
N LYS A 35 17.37 -8.46 -15.34
CA LYS A 35 18.72 -8.07 -15.80
C LYS A 35 19.69 -7.74 -14.66
N SER A 36 19.18 -7.37 -13.49
CA SER A 36 20.01 -6.89 -12.38
C SER A 36 20.71 -8.00 -11.59
N GLY A 37 20.20 -9.24 -11.67
CA GLY A 37 20.66 -10.34 -10.81
C GLY A 37 20.36 -10.13 -9.32
N LEU A 38 19.56 -9.12 -8.96
CA LEU A 38 19.11 -8.90 -7.60
C LEU A 38 18.24 -10.07 -7.15
N GLN A 39 18.47 -10.53 -5.93
CA GLN A 39 17.63 -11.52 -5.25
C GLN A 39 16.96 -10.83 -4.05
N PRO A 40 15.92 -10.01 -4.28
CA PRO A 40 15.23 -9.35 -3.19
C PRO A 40 14.49 -10.38 -2.32
N LEU A 41 14.24 -10.03 -1.06
CA LEU A 41 13.41 -10.84 -0.17
C LEU A 41 12.01 -11.07 -0.78
N THR A 42 11.45 -10.02 -1.36
CA THR A 42 10.16 -9.99 -2.06
C THR A 42 10.11 -8.77 -2.96
N VAL A 43 9.10 -8.69 -3.83
CA VAL A 43 8.83 -7.54 -4.67
C VAL A 43 7.41 -7.00 -4.45
N LYS A 44 7.26 -5.70 -4.65
CA LYS A 44 5.98 -5.00 -4.50
C LYS A 44 5.36 -4.69 -5.86
N GLY A 45 4.10 -5.09 -6.04
CA GLY A 45 3.18 -4.57 -7.04
C GLY A 45 2.13 -3.66 -6.40
N GLN A 46 1.24 -3.10 -7.21
CA GLN A 46 0.21 -2.19 -6.71
C GLN A 46 -0.99 -2.08 -7.65
N VAL A 47 -2.14 -1.77 -7.08
CA VAL A 47 -3.38 -1.49 -7.80
C VAL A 47 -4.09 -0.35 -7.10
N THR A 48 -4.74 0.53 -7.86
CA THR A 48 -5.64 1.53 -7.27
C THR A 48 -6.80 0.82 -6.58
N GLY A 49 -7.15 1.26 -5.39
CA GLY A 49 -8.29 0.71 -4.68
C GLY A 49 -9.64 1.04 -5.36
N PRO A 50 -10.66 0.19 -5.15
CA PRO A 50 -11.95 0.29 -5.83
C PRO A 50 -12.67 1.60 -5.53
N VAL A 51 -12.50 2.21 -4.36
CA VAL A 51 -13.18 3.47 -4.00
C VAL A 51 -12.57 4.63 -4.75
N THR A 52 -11.25 4.76 -4.71
CA THR A 52 -10.53 5.82 -5.43
C THR A 52 -10.77 5.70 -6.93
N ALA A 53 -10.71 4.49 -7.48
CA ALA A 53 -11.01 4.25 -8.89
C ALA A 53 -12.49 4.52 -9.22
N GLY A 54 -13.41 4.04 -8.40
CA GLY A 54 -14.86 4.16 -8.60
C GLY A 54 -15.36 5.59 -8.50
N MET A 55 -14.69 6.42 -7.69
CA MET A 55 -14.93 7.86 -7.60
C MET A 55 -14.29 8.65 -8.74
N GLY A 56 -13.08 8.25 -9.16
CA GLY A 56 -12.29 8.97 -10.15
C GLY A 56 -12.69 8.70 -11.60
N ILE A 57 -13.19 7.50 -11.90
CA ILE A 57 -13.63 7.10 -13.23
C ILE A 57 -15.10 7.46 -13.41
N LYS A 58 -15.42 8.07 -14.55
CA LYS A 58 -16.77 8.49 -14.90
C LYS A 58 -17.32 7.66 -16.05
N ASP A 59 -18.62 7.40 -16.01
CA ASP A 59 -19.36 6.81 -17.13
C ASP A 59 -19.56 7.84 -18.27
N GLU A 60 -20.24 7.41 -19.32
CA GLU A 60 -20.61 8.23 -20.48
C GLU A 60 -21.50 9.44 -20.15
N ARG A 61 -22.14 9.45 -18.97
CA ARG A 61 -23.01 10.52 -18.46
C ARG A 61 -22.29 11.43 -17.47
N GLY A 62 -21.02 11.14 -17.16
CA GLY A 62 -20.21 11.89 -16.21
C GLY A 62 -20.43 11.50 -14.75
N ALA A 63 -21.19 10.45 -14.46
CA ALA A 63 -21.41 9.92 -13.12
C ALA A 63 -20.25 8.99 -12.72
N ALA A 64 -19.86 9.03 -11.44
CA ALA A 64 -18.79 8.16 -10.95
C ALA A 64 -19.26 6.69 -10.90
N LEU A 65 -18.38 5.75 -11.24
CA LEU A 65 -18.72 4.33 -11.35
C LEU A 65 -19.27 3.71 -10.06
N VAL A 66 -18.88 4.25 -8.89
CA VAL A 66 -19.36 3.77 -7.59
C VAL A 66 -20.87 3.91 -7.38
N TYR A 67 -21.55 4.73 -8.18
CA TYR A 67 -23.00 4.94 -8.10
C TYR A 67 -23.83 3.98 -8.98
N ASP A 68 -23.17 3.13 -9.78
CA ASP A 68 -23.84 2.09 -10.58
C ASP A 68 -23.37 0.71 -10.10
N ASP A 69 -24.29 -0.09 -9.57
CA ASP A 69 -23.98 -1.39 -8.96
C ASP A 69 -23.27 -2.35 -9.94
N ASN A 70 -23.61 -2.31 -11.23
CA ASN A 70 -22.99 -3.19 -12.23
C ASN A 70 -21.58 -2.71 -12.57
N LEU A 71 -21.40 -1.40 -12.78
CA LEU A 71 -20.08 -0.84 -13.07
C LEU A 71 -19.15 -0.96 -11.87
N TRP A 72 -19.66 -0.82 -10.65
CA TRP A 72 -18.94 -1.08 -9.42
C TRP A 72 -18.47 -2.53 -9.33
N ASP A 73 -19.37 -3.50 -9.49
CA ASP A 73 -19.03 -4.94 -9.48
C ASP A 73 -17.97 -5.28 -10.55
N MET A 74 -18.14 -4.76 -11.77
CA MET A 74 -17.18 -4.93 -12.86
C MET A 74 -15.81 -4.32 -12.51
N LEU A 75 -15.79 -3.14 -11.90
CA LEU A 75 -14.56 -2.46 -11.48
C LEU A 75 -13.83 -3.28 -10.41
N VAL A 76 -14.52 -3.71 -9.36
CA VAL A 76 -13.93 -4.50 -8.26
C VAL A 76 -13.31 -5.79 -8.82
N LYS A 77 -14.03 -6.52 -9.67
CA LYS A 77 -13.55 -7.74 -10.32
C LYS A 77 -12.34 -7.50 -11.22
N LEU A 78 -12.31 -6.38 -11.94
CA LEU A 78 -11.19 -5.99 -12.78
C LEU A 78 -9.93 -5.73 -11.94
N LEU A 79 -10.08 -4.98 -10.84
CA LEU A 79 -8.96 -4.64 -9.94
C LEU A 79 -8.45 -5.88 -9.18
N ALA A 80 -9.36 -6.73 -8.68
CA ALA A 80 -9.01 -8.00 -8.06
C ALA A 80 -8.24 -8.91 -9.04
N GLY A 81 -8.73 -9.07 -10.27
CA GLY A 81 -8.03 -9.82 -11.31
C GLY A 81 -6.65 -9.25 -11.64
N LYS A 82 -6.50 -7.91 -11.69
CA LYS A 82 -5.21 -7.23 -11.88
C LYS A 82 -4.25 -7.47 -10.72
N ALA A 83 -4.75 -7.45 -9.49
CA ALA A 83 -3.97 -7.71 -8.29
C ALA A 83 -3.44 -9.16 -8.30
N ARG A 84 -4.33 -10.13 -8.53
CA ARG A 84 -3.98 -11.55 -8.72
C ARG A 84 -2.94 -11.74 -9.81
N TRP A 85 -3.17 -11.16 -10.99
CA TRP A 85 -2.24 -11.29 -12.12
C TRP A 85 -0.84 -10.76 -11.74
N GLN A 86 -0.75 -9.64 -11.01
CA GLN A 86 0.55 -9.16 -10.51
C GLN A 86 1.21 -10.15 -9.55
N VAL A 87 0.48 -10.79 -8.63
CA VAL A 87 1.05 -11.81 -7.74
C VAL A 87 1.69 -12.94 -8.55
N GLU A 88 0.97 -13.49 -9.52
CA GLU A 88 1.44 -14.60 -10.35
C GLU A 88 2.70 -14.22 -11.13
N GLN A 89 2.72 -13.03 -11.71
CA GLN A 89 3.86 -12.53 -12.50
C GLN A 89 5.09 -12.20 -11.67
N LEU A 90 4.89 -11.72 -10.44
CA LEU A 90 5.96 -11.31 -9.54
C LEU A 90 6.54 -12.46 -8.71
N ARG A 91 5.83 -13.59 -8.63
CA ARG A 91 6.25 -14.77 -7.84
C ARG A 91 7.66 -15.25 -8.18
N GLN A 92 8.05 -15.20 -9.46
CA GLN A 92 9.38 -15.61 -9.93
C GLN A 92 10.53 -14.72 -9.40
N PHE A 93 10.23 -13.59 -8.75
CA PHE A 93 11.22 -12.67 -8.18
C PHE A 93 11.16 -12.64 -6.64
N SER A 94 10.54 -13.65 -6.03
CA SER A 94 10.12 -13.65 -4.62
C SER A 94 10.40 -15.01 -3.97
N ASP A 95 11.67 -15.40 -3.97
CA ASP A 95 12.11 -16.73 -3.51
C ASP A 95 11.97 -16.93 -1.99
N TYR A 96 12.01 -15.84 -1.22
CA TYR A 96 12.08 -15.90 0.26
C TYR A 96 10.75 -15.52 0.94
N ALA A 97 9.99 -14.61 0.34
CA ALA A 97 8.68 -14.17 0.85
C ALA A 97 7.75 -13.86 -0.32
N ALA A 98 6.46 -14.13 -0.14
CA ALA A 98 5.44 -13.91 -1.18
C ALA A 98 5.44 -12.46 -1.71
N PRO A 99 5.11 -12.24 -3.00
CA PRO A 99 4.95 -10.90 -3.56
C PRO A 99 3.93 -10.08 -2.78
N ILE A 100 4.19 -8.79 -2.61
CA ILE A 100 3.30 -7.86 -1.92
C ILE A 100 2.51 -7.07 -2.96
N ILE A 101 1.18 -7.01 -2.86
CA ILE A 101 0.36 -6.11 -3.68
C ILE A 101 -0.29 -5.07 -2.78
N PHE A 102 0.04 -3.80 -3.00
CA PHE A 102 -0.62 -2.70 -2.32
C PHE A 102 -1.89 -2.26 -3.06
N ILE A 103 -2.96 -2.09 -2.30
CA ILE A 103 -4.20 -1.44 -2.69
C ILE A 103 -4.03 0.04 -2.30
N ASP A 104 -3.74 0.89 -3.29
CA ASP A 104 -3.54 2.32 -3.11
C ASP A 104 -4.92 2.99 -3.02
N GLU A 105 -5.37 3.28 -1.80
CA GLU A 105 -6.76 3.66 -1.51
C GLU A 105 -6.85 4.91 -0.64
N PRO A 106 -6.37 6.09 -1.08
CA PRO A 106 -6.57 7.34 -0.34
C PRO A 106 -8.06 7.70 -0.17
N GLY A 107 -8.95 7.17 -1.01
CA GLY A 107 -10.39 7.38 -0.92
C GLY A 107 -11.04 6.79 0.34
N ILE A 108 -10.49 5.71 0.92
CA ILE A 108 -11.10 5.05 2.10
C ILE A 108 -11.08 5.91 3.36
N VAL A 109 -10.27 6.96 3.42
CA VAL A 109 -10.25 7.86 4.58
C VAL A 109 -11.14 9.09 4.39
N SER A 110 -11.72 9.27 3.21
CA SER A 110 -12.52 10.44 2.83
C SER A 110 -14.03 10.29 3.12
N PHE A 111 -14.42 9.25 3.87
CA PHE A 111 -15.80 9.02 4.29
C PHE A 111 -16.39 10.22 5.03
N GLY A 112 -17.66 10.51 4.74
CA GLY A 112 -18.39 11.62 5.36
C GLY A 112 -18.21 12.96 4.67
N SER A 113 -17.38 13.06 3.63
CA SER A 113 -17.38 14.22 2.74
C SER A 113 -18.57 14.18 1.77
N THR A 114 -18.99 15.34 1.28
CA THR A 114 -20.13 15.48 0.35
C THR A 114 -19.95 14.70 -0.95
N ALA A 115 -18.71 14.41 -1.33
CA ALA A 115 -18.38 13.57 -2.49
C ALA A 115 -18.81 12.10 -2.32
N PHE A 116 -19.07 11.64 -1.09
CA PHE A 116 -19.45 10.26 -0.75
C PHE A 116 -20.93 10.13 -0.37
N ALA A 117 -21.76 11.14 -0.67
CA ALA A 117 -23.18 11.10 -0.36
C ALA A 117 -23.86 9.91 -1.05
N GLY A 118 -24.43 8.99 -0.27
CA GLY A 118 -25.09 7.79 -0.77
C GLY A 118 -24.21 6.54 -0.89
N ILE A 119 -22.91 6.64 -0.61
CA ILE A 119 -22.00 5.48 -0.56
C ILE A 119 -21.98 4.92 0.86
N SER A 120 -22.34 3.65 1.02
CA SER A 120 -22.30 2.98 2.32
C SER A 120 -20.86 2.59 2.71
N ARG A 121 -20.60 2.52 4.02
CA ARG A 121 -19.30 2.06 4.54
C ARG A 121 -19.05 0.60 4.15
N GLU A 122 -20.12 -0.19 4.15
CA GLU A 122 -20.15 -1.61 3.82
C GLU A 122 -19.70 -1.84 2.38
N LEU A 123 -20.26 -1.12 1.40
CA LEU A 123 -19.91 -1.25 -0.02
C LEU A 123 -18.40 -1.08 -0.25
N VAL A 124 -17.80 -0.09 0.41
CA VAL A 124 -16.37 0.19 0.32
C VAL A 124 -15.54 -0.90 0.96
N VAL A 125 -15.88 -1.29 2.19
CA VAL A 125 -15.15 -2.31 2.94
C VAL A 125 -15.19 -3.64 2.20
N ASP A 126 -16.33 -3.99 1.62
CA ASP A 126 -16.51 -5.23 0.85
C ASP A 126 -15.69 -5.21 -0.44
N GLY A 127 -15.70 -4.09 -1.18
CA GLY A 127 -14.88 -3.92 -2.38
C GLY A 127 -13.38 -4.10 -2.10
N VAL A 128 -12.86 -3.45 -1.05
CA VAL A 128 -11.45 -3.61 -0.65
C VAL A 128 -11.17 -5.04 -0.15
N SER A 129 -12.11 -5.63 0.57
CA SER A 129 -11.99 -7.02 1.07
C SER A 129 -11.91 -8.04 -0.06
N GLU A 130 -12.64 -7.85 -1.16
CA GLU A 130 -12.56 -8.72 -2.34
C GLU A 130 -11.15 -8.70 -2.96
N LEU A 131 -10.53 -7.52 -3.07
CA LEU A 131 -9.14 -7.41 -3.54
C LEU A 131 -8.16 -8.11 -2.57
N ILE A 132 -8.34 -7.93 -1.26
CA ILE A 132 -7.51 -8.60 -0.24
C ILE A 132 -7.60 -10.12 -0.39
N VAL A 133 -8.82 -10.66 -0.49
CA VAL A 133 -9.05 -12.09 -0.69
C VAL A 133 -8.38 -12.57 -1.97
N SER A 134 -8.58 -11.86 -3.09
CA SER A 134 -7.99 -12.24 -4.37
C SER A 134 -6.46 -12.24 -4.36
N ILE A 135 -5.82 -11.32 -3.64
CA ILE A 135 -4.35 -11.29 -3.48
C ILE A 135 -3.88 -12.51 -2.68
N LYS A 136 -4.56 -12.80 -1.56
CA LYS A 136 -4.20 -13.90 -0.66
C LYS A 136 -4.40 -15.27 -1.28
N GLU A 137 -5.51 -15.48 -1.98
CA GLU A 137 -5.78 -16.73 -2.70
C GLU A 137 -4.78 -16.98 -3.82
N ALA A 138 -4.25 -15.92 -4.44
CA ALA A 138 -3.15 -16.00 -5.40
C ALA A 138 -1.79 -16.26 -4.73
N GLY A 139 -1.72 -16.40 -3.40
CA GLY A 139 -0.49 -16.62 -2.65
C GLY A 139 0.38 -15.38 -2.46
N GLY A 140 -0.21 -14.18 -2.53
CA GLY A 140 0.45 -12.92 -2.28
C GLY A 140 0.16 -12.36 -0.88
N LEU A 141 0.92 -11.34 -0.49
CA LEU A 141 0.64 -10.52 0.70
C LEU A 141 -0.14 -9.27 0.29
N SER A 142 -1.22 -9.00 1.01
CA SER A 142 -2.05 -7.82 0.81
C SER A 142 -1.52 -6.64 1.62
N GLY A 143 -1.39 -5.48 0.99
CA GLY A 143 -1.15 -4.22 1.66
C GLY A 143 -2.20 -3.18 1.33
N ILE A 144 -2.47 -2.26 2.24
CA ILE A 144 -3.27 -1.06 1.99
C ILE A 144 -2.34 0.15 2.15
N HIS A 145 -2.32 1.05 1.16
CA HIS A 145 -1.62 2.32 1.27
C HIS A 145 -2.60 3.49 1.27
N ILE A 146 -2.44 4.35 2.27
CA ILE A 146 -3.23 5.57 2.46
C ILE A 146 -2.24 6.70 2.82
N CYS A 147 -2.14 7.71 1.95
CA CYS A 147 -1.29 8.88 2.15
C CYS A 147 -2.07 10.12 2.65
N ALA A 148 -3.34 9.95 3.02
CA ALA A 148 -4.22 11.02 3.47
C ALA A 148 -4.60 10.86 4.94
N ASN A 149 -5.03 11.96 5.54
CA ASN A 149 -5.64 11.94 6.86
C ASN A 149 -7.12 11.53 6.77
N GLY A 150 -7.61 10.75 7.74
CA GLY A 150 -9.04 10.49 7.93
C GLY A 150 -9.32 9.22 8.73
N ASP A 151 -10.39 8.50 8.38
CA ASP A 151 -10.84 7.34 9.14
C ASP A 151 -10.02 6.07 8.84
N TRP A 152 -9.12 5.71 9.77
CA TRP A 152 -8.26 4.52 9.66
C TRP A 152 -8.93 3.23 10.12
N GLU A 153 -10.09 3.30 10.77
CA GLU A 153 -10.76 2.13 11.31
C GLU A 153 -11.06 1.04 10.26
N PRO A 154 -11.54 1.36 9.03
CA PRO A 154 -11.75 0.36 7.99
C PRO A 154 -10.47 -0.42 7.65
N ALA A 155 -9.36 0.29 7.46
CA ALA A 155 -8.08 -0.33 7.13
C ALA A 155 -7.55 -1.21 8.29
N LEU A 156 -7.60 -0.70 9.52
CA LEU A 156 -7.13 -1.41 10.72
C LEU A 156 -7.97 -2.64 11.06
N LYS A 157 -9.28 -2.62 10.75
CA LYS A 157 -10.18 -3.77 10.93
C LYS A 157 -10.17 -4.75 9.76
N SER A 158 -9.65 -4.34 8.60
CA SER A 158 -9.56 -5.22 7.43
C SER A 158 -8.65 -6.42 7.69
N ALA A 159 -8.71 -7.41 6.79
CA ALA A 159 -7.83 -8.57 6.84
C ALA A 159 -6.45 -8.32 6.20
N THR A 160 -6.08 -7.08 5.83
CA THR A 160 -4.79 -6.78 5.19
C THR A 160 -3.61 -7.23 6.05
N ASP A 161 -2.50 -7.60 5.41
CA ASP A 161 -1.26 -8.03 6.08
C ASP A 161 -0.38 -6.84 6.42
N ILE A 162 -0.38 -5.82 5.54
CA ILE A 162 0.45 -4.63 5.65
C ILE A 162 -0.42 -3.38 5.57
N ILE A 163 -0.15 -2.38 6.41
CA ILE A 163 -0.71 -1.03 6.30
C ILE A 163 0.44 -0.06 6.10
N SER A 164 0.41 0.68 4.99
CA SER A 164 1.33 1.76 4.70
C SER A 164 0.64 3.10 4.93
N PHE A 165 1.24 3.90 5.81
CA PHE A 165 0.69 5.16 6.25
C PHE A 165 1.77 6.25 6.24
N ASP A 166 1.34 7.50 5.99
CA ASP A 166 2.21 8.67 6.13
C ASP A 166 2.39 9.01 7.61
N ALA A 167 3.42 8.39 8.21
CA ALA A 167 3.84 8.65 9.57
C ALA A 167 4.58 9.99 9.69
N TYR A 168 5.12 10.52 8.59
CA TYR A 168 5.81 11.80 8.62
C TYR A 168 4.82 12.93 8.95
N SER A 169 3.64 12.91 8.34
CA SER A 169 2.64 13.98 8.45
C SER A 169 1.48 13.64 9.39
N PHE A 170 1.09 12.36 9.50
CA PHE A 170 -0.18 11.96 10.13
C PHE A 170 -0.05 10.89 11.21
N PHE A 171 1.15 10.66 11.76
CA PHE A 171 1.34 9.70 12.85
C PHE A 171 0.41 9.96 14.05
N ASP A 172 0.29 11.22 14.48
CA ASP A 172 -0.54 11.60 15.64
C ASP A 172 -2.00 11.22 15.43
N ASN A 173 -2.54 11.38 14.21
CA ASN A 173 -3.91 10.98 13.88
C ASN A 173 -4.06 9.46 13.83
N PHE A 174 -3.04 8.76 13.31
CA PHE A 174 -3.02 7.30 13.24
C PHE A 174 -3.08 6.67 14.64
N VAL A 175 -2.30 7.18 15.60
CA VAL A 175 -2.24 6.62 16.96
C VAL A 175 -3.48 6.87 17.81
N LEU A 176 -4.38 7.76 17.39
CA LEU A 176 -5.70 7.93 18.04
C LEU A 176 -6.54 6.64 17.98
N TYR A 177 -6.33 5.79 16.97
CA TYR A 177 -7.00 4.49 16.80
C TYR A 177 -6.35 3.39 17.67
N ARG A 178 -5.95 3.73 18.90
CA ARG A 178 -5.16 2.86 19.79
C ARG A 178 -5.70 1.44 19.91
N LYS A 179 -7.00 1.26 20.13
CA LYS A 179 -7.60 -0.08 20.29
C LYS A 179 -7.47 -0.91 19.02
N GLN A 180 -7.77 -0.31 17.87
CA GLN A 180 -7.70 -0.94 16.56
C GLN A 180 -6.24 -1.25 16.19
N LEU A 181 -5.31 -0.34 16.47
CA LEU A 181 -3.86 -0.56 16.28
C LEU A 181 -3.33 -1.72 17.10
N ILE A 182 -3.69 -1.78 18.40
CA ILE A 182 -3.29 -2.89 19.25
C ILE A 182 -3.83 -4.21 18.68
N SER A 183 -5.10 -4.24 18.27
CA SER A 183 -5.70 -5.42 17.66
C SER A 183 -5.01 -5.83 16.35
N TYR A 184 -4.66 -4.86 15.51
CA TYR A 184 -3.98 -5.08 14.23
C TYR A 184 -2.57 -5.66 14.41
N LEU A 185 -1.77 -5.07 15.30
CA LEU A 185 -0.42 -5.55 15.59
C LEU A 185 -0.44 -6.92 16.29
N ARG A 186 -1.33 -7.12 17.27
CA ARG A 186 -1.45 -8.40 17.99
C ARG A 186 -1.91 -9.56 17.10
N ARG A 187 -2.64 -9.30 16.02
CA ARG A 187 -2.97 -10.34 15.01
C ARG A 187 -1.86 -10.60 13.99
N GLY A 188 -0.69 -9.99 14.14
CA GLY A 188 0.45 -10.18 13.23
C GLY A 188 0.56 -9.14 12.11
N GLY A 189 -0.26 -8.09 12.11
CA GLY A 189 -0.22 -7.05 11.08
C GLY A 189 1.12 -6.30 11.07
N VAL A 190 1.56 -5.88 9.88
CA VAL A 190 2.81 -5.17 9.66
C VAL A 190 2.54 -3.71 9.28
N LEU A 191 3.35 -2.79 9.79
CA LEU A 191 3.27 -1.36 9.46
C LEU A 191 4.41 -0.97 8.49
N ALA A 192 4.06 -0.57 7.27
CA ALA A 192 4.98 0.15 6.40
C ALA A 192 5.01 1.63 6.83
N TRP A 193 6.00 1.93 7.64
CA TRP A 193 6.22 3.20 8.33
C TRP A 193 6.73 4.25 7.36
N GLY A 194 5.80 4.99 6.75
CA GLY A 194 6.09 6.04 5.79
C GLY A 194 6.65 7.29 6.47
N ILE A 195 7.94 7.25 6.80
CA ILE A 195 8.61 8.27 7.60
C ILE A 195 9.50 9.20 6.79
N VAL A 196 9.88 8.84 5.55
CA VAL A 196 10.66 9.76 4.68
C VAL A 196 9.70 10.62 3.85
N PRO A 197 9.74 11.96 3.96
CA PRO A 197 8.78 12.81 3.27
C PRO A 197 8.96 12.73 1.76
N THR A 198 7.85 12.86 1.03
CA THR A 198 7.83 12.91 -0.44
C THR A 198 7.20 14.18 -0.99
N SER A 199 6.77 15.07 -0.10
CA SER A 199 6.20 16.38 -0.43
C SER A 199 6.14 17.26 0.82
N PRO A 200 6.16 18.61 0.66
CA PRO A 200 6.53 19.34 -0.56
C PRO A 200 8.03 19.18 -0.88
N PRO A 201 8.49 19.50 -2.10
CA PRO A 201 9.90 19.37 -2.52
C PRO A 201 10.90 20.00 -1.55
N ASP A 202 10.61 21.20 -1.02
CA ASP A 202 11.49 21.89 -0.07
C ASP A 202 11.67 21.10 1.23
N THR A 203 10.63 20.41 1.70
CA THR A 203 10.73 19.51 2.86
C THR A 203 11.67 18.34 2.55
N VAL A 204 11.54 17.74 1.37
CA VAL A 204 12.44 16.66 0.93
C VAL A 204 13.88 17.16 0.83
N GLU A 205 14.11 18.36 0.29
CA GLU A 205 15.44 18.94 0.11
C GLU A 205 16.13 19.26 1.45
N ASN A 206 15.38 19.69 2.46
CA ASN A 206 15.93 20.07 3.76
C ASN A 206 15.98 18.92 4.78
N GLU A 207 15.29 17.81 4.54
CA GLU A 207 15.27 16.68 5.47
C GLU A 207 16.63 15.98 5.57
N ARG A 208 16.94 15.48 6.78
CA ARG A 208 18.21 14.85 7.16
C ARG A 208 17.98 13.53 7.89
N LEU A 209 19.02 12.70 7.94
CA LEU A 209 18.93 11.35 8.51
C LEU A 209 18.69 11.35 10.02
N ASP A 210 19.39 12.22 10.75
CA ASP A 210 19.28 12.36 12.21
C ASP A 210 17.92 12.89 12.64
N THR A 211 17.38 13.88 11.95
CA THR A 211 16.03 14.42 12.23
C THR A 211 14.93 13.39 11.96
N LEU A 212 15.08 12.58 10.92
CA LEU A 212 14.20 11.44 10.68
C LEU A 212 14.31 10.35 11.73
N TYR A 213 15.52 10.03 12.16
CA TYR A 213 15.76 9.03 13.19
C TYR A 213 15.18 9.47 14.54
N GLU A 214 15.42 10.70 14.97
CA GLU A 214 14.84 11.28 16.18
C GLU A 214 13.31 11.24 16.12
N ARG A 215 12.72 11.63 14.98
CA ARG A 215 11.27 11.53 14.78
C ARG A 215 10.77 10.10 14.90
N TRP A 216 11.41 9.17 14.20
CA TRP A 216 11.03 7.76 14.25
C TRP A 216 11.14 7.19 15.67
N LEU A 217 12.18 7.53 16.42
CA LEU A 217 12.38 7.06 17.80
C LEU A 217 11.25 7.56 18.74
N MET A 218 10.88 8.83 18.65
CA MET A 218 9.73 9.36 19.40
C MET A 218 8.42 8.63 19.06
N GLN A 219 8.21 8.32 17.78
CA GLN A 219 7.02 7.59 17.34
C GLN A 219 7.05 6.11 17.80
N LEU A 220 8.22 5.48 17.84
CA LEU A 220 8.42 4.14 18.40
C LEU A 220 8.05 4.10 19.89
N GLU A 221 8.52 5.06 20.69
CA GLU A 221 8.18 5.17 22.12
C GLU A 221 6.66 5.24 22.34
N ILE A 222 5.96 5.99 21.50
CA ILE A 222 4.49 6.09 21.55
C ILE A 222 3.85 4.73 21.28
N LEU A 223 4.29 3.98 20.27
CA LEU A 223 3.77 2.63 20.01
C LEU A 223 4.11 1.66 21.14
N CYS A 224 5.31 1.74 21.72
CA CYS A 224 5.69 0.93 22.88
C CYS A 224 4.79 1.21 24.10
N SER A 225 4.35 2.45 24.29
CA SER A 225 3.38 2.82 25.35
C SER A 225 2.01 2.11 25.22
N PHE A 226 1.73 1.48 24.07
CA PHE A 226 0.53 0.68 23.86
C PHE A 226 0.66 -0.77 24.38
N GLY A 227 1.79 -1.09 25.02
CA GLY A 227 2.05 -2.41 25.62
C GLY A 227 2.77 -3.36 24.68
N PHE A 228 3.58 -2.82 23.77
CA PHE A 228 4.50 -3.59 22.92
C PHE A 228 5.93 -3.30 23.34
N SER A 229 6.78 -4.31 23.25
CA SER A 229 8.23 -4.14 23.30
C SER A 229 8.74 -3.53 21.99
N GLU A 230 9.89 -2.86 22.06
CA GLU A 230 10.59 -2.36 20.86
C GLU A 230 10.82 -3.49 19.85
N ARG A 231 11.25 -4.65 20.34
CA ARG A 231 11.49 -5.84 19.52
C ARG A 231 10.24 -6.30 18.77
N GLU A 232 9.06 -6.32 19.41
CA GLU A 232 7.80 -6.66 18.73
C GLU A 232 7.51 -5.69 17.58
N ILE A 233 7.63 -4.38 17.82
CA ILE A 233 7.39 -3.37 16.79
C ILE A 233 8.41 -3.46 15.65
N LEU A 234 9.69 -3.65 15.96
CA LEU A 234 10.76 -3.76 14.96
C LEU A 234 10.60 -4.97 14.04
N HIS A 235 10.07 -6.10 14.55
CA HIS A 235 9.78 -7.27 13.71
C HIS A 235 8.51 -7.12 12.86
N GLN A 236 7.65 -6.14 13.15
CA GLN A 236 6.39 -5.90 12.46
C GLN A 236 6.37 -4.57 11.70
N THR A 237 7.53 -4.05 11.30
CA THR A 237 7.63 -2.77 10.59
C THR A 237 8.53 -2.85 9.36
N LEU A 238 8.21 -2.02 8.36
CA LEU A 238 9.05 -1.72 7.22
C LEU A 238 9.28 -0.21 7.20
N ILE A 239 10.51 0.25 6.97
CA ILE A 239 10.79 1.68 6.76
C ILE A 239 10.49 2.02 5.30
N ALA A 240 9.68 3.06 5.09
CA ALA A 240 9.19 3.44 3.77
C ALA A 240 9.18 4.97 3.57
N PRO A 241 9.12 5.44 2.32
CA PRO A 241 8.67 6.80 2.02
C PRO A 241 7.21 7.00 2.45
N ALA A 242 6.84 8.25 2.77
CA ALA A 242 5.49 8.66 3.15
C ALA A 242 4.45 8.40 2.05
N CYS A 243 4.83 8.60 0.78
CA CYS A 243 3.99 8.35 -0.40
C CYS A 243 4.88 8.03 -1.62
N GLY A 244 4.31 8.04 -2.83
CA GLY A 244 5.07 7.93 -4.07
C GLY A 244 5.88 9.19 -4.39
N THR A 245 6.96 9.04 -5.16
CA THR A 245 7.83 10.14 -5.60
C THR A 245 7.48 10.69 -6.98
N GLY A 246 6.28 10.39 -7.51
CA GLY A 246 5.91 10.68 -8.89
C GLY A 246 5.82 12.17 -9.25
N SER A 247 5.66 13.04 -8.25
CA SER A 247 5.62 14.50 -8.40
C SER A 247 6.99 15.18 -8.21
N LEU A 248 8.03 14.42 -7.88
CA LEU A 248 9.38 14.93 -7.62
C LEU A 248 10.26 14.84 -8.88
N THR A 249 11.35 15.63 -8.90
CA THR A 249 12.40 15.44 -9.90
C THR A 249 13.15 14.12 -9.63
N PRO A 250 13.84 13.54 -10.62
CA PRO A 250 14.64 12.33 -10.43
C PRO A 250 15.68 12.45 -9.31
N GLU A 251 16.28 13.63 -9.12
CA GLU A 251 17.26 13.91 -8.08
C GLU A 251 16.64 13.83 -6.68
N LEU A 252 15.46 14.44 -6.51
CA LEU A 252 14.73 14.39 -5.24
C LEU A 252 14.18 12.98 -4.98
N ALA A 253 13.69 12.27 -6.01
CA ALA A 253 13.27 10.88 -5.87
C ALA A 253 14.44 9.98 -5.43
N LEU A 254 15.63 10.16 -6.01
CA LEU A 254 16.84 9.44 -5.58
C LEU A 254 17.22 9.77 -4.13
N LYS A 255 17.11 11.03 -3.72
CA LYS A 255 17.33 11.44 -2.33
C LYS A 255 16.38 10.70 -1.38
N VAL A 256 15.07 10.68 -1.67
CA VAL A 256 14.07 9.97 -0.85
C VAL A 256 14.42 8.48 -0.70
N LEU A 257 14.72 7.80 -1.81
CA LEU A 257 15.04 6.37 -1.78
C LEU A 257 16.34 6.09 -1.02
N THR A 258 17.36 6.93 -1.21
CA THR A 258 18.64 6.81 -0.51
C THR A 258 18.46 7.03 1.00
N MET A 259 17.70 8.05 1.40
CA MET A 259 17.40 8.32 2.81
C MET A 259 16.60 7.21 3.47
N THR A 260 15.64 6.63 2.74
CA THR A 260 14.86 5.47 3.22
C THR A 260 15.79 4.30 3.53
N SER A 261 16.72 3.99 2.61
CA SER A 261 17.71 2.93 2.81
C SER A 261 18.63 3.23 4.00
N ASN A 262 19.19 4.44 4.05
CA ASN A 262 20.11 4.86 5.11
C ASN A 262 19.46 4.81 6.49
N LEU A 263 18.19 5.23 6.61
CA LEU A 263 17.44 5.16 7.86
C LEU A 263 17.19 3.72 8.28
N ALA A 264 16.77 2.85 7.35
CA ALA A 264 16.57 1.44 7.64
C ALA A 264 17.86 0.77 8.13
N ASP A 265 19.00 1.06 7.49
CA ASP A 265 20.29 0.49 7.86
C ASP A 265 20.81 1.04 9.20
N PHE A 266 20.57 2.33 9.46
CA PHE A 266 20.89 2.95 10.75
C PHE A 266 20.10 2.30 11.89
N ILE A 267 18.78 2.11 11.72
CA ILE A 267 17.92 1.45 12.72
C ILE A 267 18.38 0.01 12.98
N LYS A 268 18.65 -0.78 11.92
CA LYS A 268 19.13 -2.15 12.09
C LYS A 268 20.42 -2.22 12.88
N LYS A 269 21.36 -1.31 12.62
CA LYS A 269 22.64 -1.25 13.33
C LYS A 269 22.44 -0.89 14.80
N GLU A 270 21.63 0.13 15.09
CA GLU A 270 21.41 0.61 16.46
C GLU A 270 20.72 -0.47 17.33
N PHE A 271 19.74 -1.17 16.75
CA PHE A 271 18.97 -2.20 17.45
C PHE A 271 19.52 -3.63 17.27
N SER A 272 20.67 -3.78 16.61
CA SER A 272 21.33 -5.07 16.35
C SER A 272 20.41 -6.14 15.72
N LEU A 273 19.69 -5.75 14.67
CA LEU A 273 18.75 -6.58 13.90
C LEU A 273 19.42 -7.38 12.79
#